data_AF-A0A6M3XLP5-F1
#
_entry.id   AF-A0A6M3XLP5-F1
#
_cell.length_a   1.000
_cell.length_b   1.000
_cell.length_c   1.000
_cell.angle_alpha   90.00
_cell.angle_beta   90.00
_cell.angle_gamma   90.00
#
_symmetry.space_group_name_H-M   'P 1'
#
loop_
_entity.id
_entity.type
_entity.pdbx_description
1 polymer ?
#
loop_
_entity_poly.entity_id
_entity_poly.type
_entity_poly.pdbx_seq_one_letter_code
_entity_poly.pdbx_strand_id
1 'polypeptide(L)' 'MPTPNKDETEKDFVSRCIPIVLEEGTAKKPDQAAAICHSMFESHGKESKARKRFPKTYK' A
#
# COMPACT_ATOMS: atom_id res chain seq x y z
N MET A 1 -8.41 -0.43 4.85
CA MET A 1 -7.15 -0.59 4.07
C MET A 1 -5.95 -0.93 4.97
N PRO A 2 -5.28 -2.09 4.76
CA PRO A 2 -4.21 -2.58 5.64
C PRO A 2 -2.87 -1.83 5.45
N THR A 3 -2.15 -1.58 6.53
CA THR A 3 -0.80 -0.99 6.47
C THR A 3 0.27 -2.10 6.48
N PRO A 4 1.29 -2.07 5.59
CA PRO A 4 2.42 -3.00 5.64
C PRO A 4 3.21 -2.89 6.95
N ASN A 5 3.71 -4.02 7.46
CA ASN A 5 4.63 -4.00 8.60
C ASN A 5 6.07 -3.78 8.14
N LYS A 6 6.92 -3.28 9.04
CA LYS A 6 8.32 -2.92 8.76
C LYS A 6 9.17 -4.11 8.29
N ASP A 7 8.90 -5.30 8.82
CA ASP A 7 9.65 -6.54 8.54
C ASP A 7 8.82 -7.56 7.73
N GLU A 8 7.68 -7.13 7.18
CA GLU A 8 6.82 -7.98 6.37
C GLU A 8 7.27 -7.99 4.91
N THR A 9 7.26 -9.17 4.28
CA THR A 9 7.60 -9.28 2.87
C THR A 9 6.44 -8.76 2.01
N GLU A 10 6.76 -8.28 0.81
CA GLU A 10 5.73 -7.83 -0.15
C GLU A 10 4.69 -8.92 -0.39
N LYS A 11 5.14 -10.17 -0.52
CA LYS A 11 4.28 -11.32 -0.77
C LYS A 11 3.31 -11.56 0.40
N ASP A 12 3.80 -11.53 1.63
CA ASP A 12 2.96 -11.72 2.82
C ASP A 12 1.92 -10.60 2.94
N PHE A 13 2.35 -9.35 2.71
CA PHE A 13 1.44 -8.19 2.72
C PHE A 13 0.34 -8.32 1.66
N VAL A 14 0.72 -8.61 0.41
CA VAL A 14 -0.22 -8.70 -0.71
C VAL A 14 -1.22 -9.84 -0.47
N SER A 15 -0.75 -11.00 0.01
CA SER A 15 -1.63 -12.15 0.32
C SER A 15 -2.71 -11.83 1.36
N ARG A 16 -2.40 -11.06 2.41
CA ARG A 16 -3.42 -10.64 3.40
C ARG A 16 -4.24 -9.41 2.95
N CYS A 17 -3.68 -8.57 2.08
CA CYS A 17 -4.32 -7.34 1.65
C CYS A 17 -5.45 -7.58 0.65
N ILE A 18 -5.27 -8.49 -0.30
CA ILE A 18 -6.26 -8.80 -1.33
C ILE A 18 -7.66 -9.11 -0.76
N PRO A 19 -7.84 -10.04 0.20
CA PRO A 19 -9.17 -10.35 0.73
C PRO A 19 -9.82 -9.15 1.44
N ILE A 20 -9.04 -8.32 2.15
CA ILE A 20 -9.54 -7.11 2.82
C ILE A 20 -10.02 -6.07 1.81
N VAL A 21 -9.26 -5.85 0.74
CA VAL A 21 -9.61 -4.89 -0.33
C VAL A 21 -10.87 -5.32 -1.09
N LEU A 22 -11.08 -6.63 -1.24
CA LEU A 22 -12.28 -7.20 -1.84
C LEU A 22 -13.48 -7.11 -0.90
N GLU A 23 -13.30 -7.40 0.40
CA GLU A 23 -14.35 -7.30 1.41
C GLU A 23 -14.83 -5.85 1.62
N GLU A 24 -13.92 -4.89 1.66
CA GLU A 24 -14.25 -3.45 1.74
C GLU A 24 -14.87 -2.90 0.44
N GLY A 25 -14.94 -3.71 -0.62
CA GLY A 25 -15.50 -3.29 -1.91
C GLY A 25 -14.67 -2.24 -2.65
N THR A 26 -13.42 -2.02 -2.24
CA THR A 26 -12.54 -1.06 -2.92
C THR A 26 -12.06 -1.59 -4.27
N ALA A 27 -11.94 -2.91 -4.40
CA ALA A 27 -11.76 -3.58 -5.68
C ALA A 27 -12.92 -4.53 -5.95
N LYS A 28 -13.32 -4.63 -7.22
CA LYS A 28 -14.35 -5.60 -7.66
C LYS A 28 -13.75 -6.89 -8.20
N LYS A 29 -12.45 -6.91 -8.46
CA LYS A 29 -11.73 -8.02 -9.09
C LYS A 29 -10.40 -8.30 -8.36
N PRO A 30 -9.97 -9.57 -8.27
CA PRO A 30 -8.70 -9.94 -7.65
C PRO A 30 -7.49 -9.20 -8.22
N ASP A 31 -7.43 -9.00 -9.55
CA ASP A 31 -6.30 -8.32 -10.20
C ASP A 31 -6.21 -6.84 -9.80
N GLN A 32 -7.36 -6.18 -9.63
CA GLN A 32 -7.42 -4.80 -9.13
C GLN A 32 -6.99 -4.73 -7.67
N ALA A 33 -7.41 -5.69 -6.85
CA ALA A 33 -7.01 -5.78 -5.46
C ALA A 33 -5.49 -5.98 -5.33
N ALA A 34 -4.91 -6.87 -6.14
CA ALA A 34 -3.47 -7.10 -6.18
C ALA A 34 -2.71 -5.82 -6.54
N ALA A 35 -3.11 -5.12 -7.60
CA ALA A 35 -2.46 -3.86 -8.02
C ALA A 35 -2.49 -2.78 -6.92
N ILE A 36 -3.61 -2.65 -6.20
CA ILE A 36 -3.73 -1.73 -5.06
C ILE A 36 -2.77 -2.15 -3.94
N CYS A 37 -2.75 -3.43 -3.58
CA CYS A 37 -1.90 -3.94 -2.53
C CYS A 37 -0.40 -3.78 -2.85
N HIS A 38 0.03 -4.04 -4.07
CA HIS A 38 1.40 -3.76 -4.50
C HIS A 38 1.73 -2.27 -4.39
N SER A 39 0.85 -1.39 -4.86
CA SER A 39 1.02 0.06 -4.77
C SER A 39 1.13 0.55 -3.32
N MET A 40 0.35 -0.02 -2.39
CA MET A 40 0.40 0.28 -0.96
C MET A 40 1.73 -0.13 -0.33
N PHE A 41 2.23 -1.33 -0.65
CA PHE A 41 3.51 -1.82 -0.17
C PHE A 41 4.68 -0.95 -0.67
N GLU A 42 4.71 -0.66 -1.97
CA GLU A 42 5.69 0.23 -2.58
C GLU A 42 5.66 1.63 -1.96
N SER A 43 4.47 2.18 -1.74
CA SER A 43 4.27 3.51 -1.15
C SER A 43 4.80 3.56 0.28
N HIS A 44 4.62 2.49 1.06
CA HIS A 44 5.16 2.38 2.42
C HIS A 44 6.70 2.41 2.43
N GLY A 45 7.34 1.71 1.50
CA GLY A 45 8.80 1.78 1.31
C GLY A 45 9.29 3.15 0.83
N LYS A 46 8.49 3.86 0.03
CA LYS A 46 8.80 5.20 -0.51
C LYS A 46 8.50 6.33 0.48
N GLU A 47 7.54 6.18 1.39
CA GLU A 47 7.25 7.17 2.44
C GLU A 47 8.45 7.36 3.39
N SER A 48 9.23 6.30 3.59
CA SER A 48 10.53 6.32 4.28
C SER A 48 11.58 7.21 3.59
N LYS A 49 11.43 7.48 2.28
CA LYS A 49 12.32 8.37 1.50
C LYS A 49 11.70 9.75 1.20
N ALA A 50 10.38 9.87 1.14
CA ALA A 50 9.69 11.12 0.79
C ALA A 50 9.62 12.14 1.94
N ARG A 51 9.63 11.70 3.20
CA ARG A 51 9.67 12.62 4.37
C ARG A 51 10.96 13.46 4.48
N LYS A 52 11.97 13.23 3.63
CA LYS A 52 13.25 13.95 3.69
C LYS A 52 13.46 15.05 2.65
N ARG A 53 12.51 15.37 1.75
CA ARG A 53 12.89 16.22 0.59
C ARG A 53 12.06 17.42 0.17
N PHE A 54 10.97 17.85 0.82
CA PHE A 54 10.34 19.12 0.41
C PHE A 54 9.67 19.87 1.58
N PRO A 55 10.19 21.05 2.01
CA PRO A 55 9.43 21.97 2.84
C PRO A 55 8.26 22.53 2.01
N LYS A 56 7.03 22.22 2.41
CA LYS A 56 5.81 22.77 1.79
C LYS A 56 5.59 24.21 2.29
N THR A 57 6.17 25.20 1.64
CA THR A 57 5.64 26.57 1.65
C THR A 57 4.73 26.73 0.44
N TYR A 58 3.42 26.62 0.64
CA TYR A 58 2.42 27.05 -0.35
C TYR A 58 2.08 28.52 -0.04
N LYS A 59 2.07 29.35 -1.09
CA LYS A 59 1.91 30.81 -1.06
C LYS A 59 0.44 31.21 -1.01
#